data_AF-A0A2R3Z209-F1
#
_entry.id   AF-A0A2R3Z209-F1
#
_cell.length_a   1.000
_cell.length_b   1.000
_cell.length_c   1.000
_cell.angle_alpha   90.00
_cell.angle_beta   90.00
_cell.angle_gamma   90.00
#
_symmetry.space_group_name_H-M   'P 1'
#
loop_
_entity.id
_entity.type
_entity.pdbx_description
1 polymer ?
#
loop_
_entity_poly.entity_id
_entity_poly.type
_entity_poly.pdbx_seq_one_letter_code
_entity_poly.pdbx_strand_id
1 'polypeptide(L)' 'MDEVVKLVSKKAGITEDQARIAVQVVANVLKDRMPEGLASQVDVYLKGNGGKNDLGDIGGKLGGMFGKK' A
#
# COMPACT_ATOMS: atom_id res chain seq x y z
N MET A 1 -3.74 -0.96 -6.81
CA MET A 1 -5.14 -0.68 -6.43
C MET A 1 -6.11 -1.65 -7.08
N ASP A 2 -6.05 -1.83 -8.40
CA ASP A 2 -7.07 -2.58 -9.15
C ASP A 2 -7.16 -4.07 -8.78
N GLU A 3 -6.03 -4.72 -8.48
CA GLU A 3 -6.02 -6.12 -8.02
C GLU A 3 -6.73 -6.30 -6.67
N VAL A 4 -6.46 -5.39 -5.71
CA VAL A 4 -7.08 -5.41 -4.38
C VAL A 4 -8.58 -5.12 -4.50
N VAL A 5 -8.97 -4.18 -5.35
CA VAL A 5 -10.39 -3.86 -5.63
C VAL A 5 -11.12 -5.08 -6.21
N LYS A 6 -10.53 -5.78 -7.19
CA LYS A 6 -11.10 -7.01 -7.76
C LYS A 6 -11.24 -8.13 -6.73
N LEU A 7 -10.24 -8.32 -5.88
CA LEU A 7 -10.29 -9.30 -4.80
C LEU A 7 -11.39 -9.00 -3.80
N VAL A 8 -11.50 -7.75 -3.36
CA VAL A 8 -12.53 -7.31 -2.41
C VAL A 8 -13.91 -7.42 -3.04
N SER A 9 -14.11 -6.94 -4.27
CA SER A 9 -15.38 -7.07 -5.00
C SER A 9 -15.82 -8.53 -5.10
N LYS A 10 -14.92 -9.42 -5.53
CA LYS A 10 -15.20 -10.86 -5.66
C LYS A 10 -15.52 -11.55 -4.34
N LYS A 11 -14.79 -11.21 -3.27
CA LYS A 11 -14.90 -11.90 -1.98
C LYS A 11 -16.03 -11.35 -1.10
N ALA A 12 -16.28 -10.04 -1.16
CA ALA A 12 -17.34 -9.38 -0.40
C ALA A 12 -18.67 -9.32 -1.16
N GLY A 13 -18.69 -9.65 -2.46
CA GLY A 13 -19.92 -9.66 -3.27
C GLY A 13 -20.46 -8.25 -3.55
N ILE A 14 -19.57 -7.26 -3.68
CA ILE A 14 -19.90 -5.85 -3.92
C ILE A 14 -19.38 -5.38 -5.27
N THR A 15 -19.90 -4.25 -5.77
CA THR A 15 -19.42 -3.69 -7.05
C THR A 15 -17.97 -3.21 -6.93
N GLU A 16 -17.25 -3.12 -8.06
CA GLU A 16 -15.88 -2.61 -8.06
C GLU A 16 -15.80 -1.16 -7.54
N ASP A 17 -16.81 -0.33 -7.82
CA ASP A 17 -16.88 1.04 -7.30
C ASP A 17 -17.02 1.07 -5.78
N GLN A 18 -17.89 0.21 -5.21
CA GLN A 18 -18.02 0.05 -3.77
C GLN A 18 -16.74 -0.50 -3.14
N ALA A 19 -16.08 -1.46 -3.80
CA ALA A 19 -14.81 -2.01 -3.35
C ALA A 19 -13.69 -0.97 -3.36
N ARG A 20 -13.63 -0.09 -4.37
CA ARG A 20 -12.67 1.02 -4.44
C ARG A 20 -12.82 1.97 -3.25
N ILE A 21 -14.05 2.32 -2.89
CA ILE A 21 -14.35 3.12 -1.69
C ILE A 21 -13.90 2.39 -0.43
N ALA A 22 -14.25 1.11 -0.28
CA ALA A 22 -13.90 0.31 0.89
C ALA A 22 -12.37 0.21 1.10
N VAL A 23 -11.62 -0.07 0.03
CA VAL A 23 -10.15 -0.14 0.09
C VAL A 23 -9.56 1.22 0.49
N GLN A 24 -10.10 2.32 -0.05
CA GLN A 24 -9.63 3.66 0.29
C GLN A 24 -9.85 4.01 1.77
N VAL A 25 -11.02 3.68 2.32
CA VAL A 25 -11.35 3.93 3.74
C VAL A 25 -10.40 3.14 4.64
N VAL A 26 -10.22 1.84 4.38
CA VAL A 26 -9.32 0.98 5.17
C VAL A 26 -7.88 1.46 5.06
N ALA A 27 -7.44 1.85 3.87
CA ALA A 27 -6.11 2.42 3.67
C ALA A 27 -5.87 3.67 4.52
N ASN A 28 -6.85 4.57 4.57
CA ASN A 28 -6.75 5.79 5.39
C ASN A 28 -6.70 5.45 6.89
N VAL A 29 -7.57 4.55 7.36
CA VAL A 29 -7.55 4.09 8.76
C VAL A 29 -6.20 3.47 9.12
N LEU A 30 -5.61 2.68 8.23
CA LEU A 30 -4.29 2.09 8.45
C LEU A 30 -3.20 3.15 8.52
N LYS A 31 -3.21 4.16 7.65
CA LYS A 31 -2.25 5.27 7.68
C LYS A 31 -2.34 6.06 8.99
N ASP A 32 -3.56 6.33 9.46
CA ASP A 32 -3.79 7.10 10.70
C ASP A 32 -3.34 6.33 11.95
N ARG A 33 -3.24 4.99 11.87
CA ARG A 33 -2.86 4.11 12.99
C ARG A 33 -1.40 3.64 12.90
N MET A 34 -0.75 3.81 11.76
CA MET A 34 0.63 3.35 11.55
C MET A 34 1.64 4.44 11.92
N PRO A 35 2.83 4.06 12.44
CA PRO A 35 3.97 4.97 12.55
C PRO A 35 4.28 5.60 11.18
N GLU A 36 4.70 6.87 11.18
CA GLU A 36 4.91 7.68 9.95
C GLU A 36 5.82 7.00 8.90
N GLY A 37 6.76 6.15 9.33
CA GLY A 37 7.65 5.39 8.43
C GLY A 37 7.00 4.21 7.68
N LEU A 38 5.78 3.79 8.04
CA LEU A 38 5.06 2.68 7.42
C LEU A 38 3.90 3.14 6.53
N ALA A 39 3.31 4.31 6.83
CA ALA A 39 2.19 4.87 6.06
C ALA A 39 2.55 5.09 4.58
N SER A 40 3.79 5.49 4.31
CA SER A 40 4.34 5.67 2.96
C SER A 40 4.45 4.36 2.17
N GLN A 41 4.65 3.22 2.84
CA GLN A 41 4.70 1.91 2.19
C GLN A 41 3.32 1.43 1.73
N VAL A 42 2.28 1.73 2.51
CA VAL A 42 0.89 1.45 2.16
C VAL A 42 0.52 2.20 0.87
N ASP A 43 0.91 3.47 0.75
CA ASP A 43 0.67 4.26 -0.47
C ASP A 43 1.38 3.71 -1.71
N VAL A 44 2.63 3.25 -1.57
CA VAL A 44 3.39 2.65 -2.68
C VAL A 44 2.72 1.37 -3.17
N TYR A 45 2.29 0.50 -2.25
CA TYR A 45 1.59 -0.74 -2.60
C TYR A 45 0.25 -0.46 -3.28
N LEU A 46 -0.54 0.47 -2.73
CA LEU A 46 -1.86 0.82 -3.25
C LEU A 46 -1.80 1.51 -4.60
N LYS A 47 -0.83 2.39 -4.86
CA LYS A 47 -0.67 3.06 -6.17
C LYS A 47 -0.26 2.10 -7.29
N GLY A 48 0.13 0.86 -6.98
CA GLY A 48 0.61 -0.09 -7.99
C GLY A 48 1.99 0.27 -8.55
N ASN A 49 2.64 1.30 -8.00
CA ASN A 49 4.03 1.67 -8.30
C ASN A 49 5.05 0.79 -7.57
N GLY A 50 4.64 -0.35 -6.99
CA GLY A 50 5.54 -1.43 -6.60
C GLY A 50 6.22 -2.13 -7.79
N GLY A 51 6.59 -1.39 -8.84
CA GLY A 51 7.52 -1.86 -9.84
C GLY A 51 8.85 -2.17 -9.15
N LYS A 52 9.54 -3.22 -9.61
CA LYS A 52 10.79 -3.74 -9.01
C LYS A 52 11.87 -2.69 -8.72
N ASN A 53 11.78 -1.50 -9.30
CA ASN A 53 12.73 -0.40 -9.12
C ASN A 53 12.45 0.42 -7.83
N ASP A 54 11.20 0.64 -7.43
CA ASP A 54 10.86 1.44 -6.24
C ASP A 54 11.09 0.65 -4.94
N LEU A 55 10.84 -0.66 -4.95
CA LEU A 55 11.18 -1.54 -3.82
C LEU A 55 12.71 -1.66 -3.64
N GLY A 56 13.46 -1.62 -4.74
CA GLY A 56 14.92 -1.59 -4.74
C GLY A 56 15.47 -0.29 -4.15
N ASP A 57 14.87 0.85 -4.48
CA ASP A 57 15.23 2.16 -3.91
C ASP A 57 14.86 2.30 -2.43
N ILE A 58 13.70 1.76 -2.00
CA ILE A 58 13.32 1.71 -0.58
C ILE A 58 14.25 0.74 0.18
N GLY A 59 14.53 -0.44 -0.39
CA GLY A 59 15.48 -1.39 0.18
C GLY A 59 16.90 -0.82 0.30
N GLY A 60 17.35 -0.08 -0.71
CA GLY A 60 18.64 0.62 -0.71
C GLY A 60 18.72 1.76 0.32
N LYS A 61 17.65 2.56 0.46
CA LYS A 61 17.58 3.63 1.48
C LYS A 61 17.51 3.09 2.90
N LEU A 62 16.75 2.02 3.13
CA LEU A 62 16.67 1.35 4.44
C LEU A 62 17.98 0.63 4.79
N GLY A 63 18.61 -0.05 3.82
CA GLY A 63 19.92 -0.69 3.99
C GLY A 63 21.04 0.31 4.27
N GLY A 64 21.03 1.47 3.60
CA GLY A 64 21.99 2.55 3.84
C GLY A 64 21.85 3.23 5.21
N MET A 65 20.65 3.21 5.81
CA MET A 65 20.39 3.76 7.14
C MET A 65 20.68 2.75 8.26
N PHE A 66 20.55 1.45 7.98
CA PHE A 66 20.88 0.36 8.91
C PHE A 66 22.37 -0.02 8.90
N GLY A 67 23.06 0.19 7.78
CA GLY A 67 24.50 -0.06 7.63
C GLY A 67 25.40 1.09 8.10
N LYS A 68 24.84 2.20 8.58
CA LYS A 68 25.59 3.35 9.09
C LYS A 68 25.41 3.47 10.61
N LYS A 69 25.96 2.48 11.32
CA LYS A 69 26.44 2.62 12.69
C LYS A 69 27.90 2.22 12.72
#